data_AF-A0A2I0CWT7-F1
#
_entry.id   AF-A0A2I0CWT7-F1
#
_cell.length_a   1.000
_cell.length_b   1.000
_cell.length_c   1.000
_cell.angle_alpha   90.00
_cell.angle_beta   90.00
_cell.angle_gamma   90.00
#
_symmetry.space_group_name_H-M   'P 1'
#
loop_
_entity.id
_entity.type
_entity.pdbx_description
1 polymer ?
#
loop_
_entity_poly.entity_id
_entity_poly.type
_entity_poly.pdbx_seq_one_letter_code
_entity_poly.pdbx_strand_id
1 'polypeptide(L)'
;MCNKEETEMSFIDDMKIGKKLIGGFLIVVIILAIVAAYGYINAQSAATRSAEMYEDATIPISLLGNVQADFQQLRAEIYRFIYVPEARGSLDTTMNDLDANIQKNMAEFRNRQLSAAEQTTLAKFDASYAEFMKLYRDTKEAARANNMEKVNADLSAGSPLINARTATVAAYKDLIQLNTNKAKNLADQTAADAATASILLAVLTIAGIIIALAVAITLTRGITGPVNMVAANLKELSMGHLGNRMKMNRKDEIGEMAEVMDQFSDDLQNNVIGTMQKIANGDLSSDVKAKDAQDEIGPALRTTTESLRTLVAEANMLSKAAIAGQLSTRGNADKFKGGYKEIIQ
;
A
#
# COMPACT_ATOMS: atom_id res chain seq x y z
N MET A 1 30.51 17.94 1.45
CA MET A 1 29.35 17.05 1.22
C MET A 1 28.57 17.37 -0.08
N CYS A 2 29.10 18.20 -1.00
CA CYS A 2 28.32 18.69 -2.17
C CYS A 2 28.39 17.81 -3.44
N ASN A 3 29.23 16.75 -3.50
CA ASN A 3 29.44 16.01 -4.75
C ASN A 3 28.63 14.71 -4.91
N LYS A 4 27.85 14.27 -3.92
CA LYS A 4 27.07 13.02 -4.01
C LYS A 4 25.71 13.21 -4.72
N GLU A 5 25.05 14.35 -4.56
CA GLU A 5 23.75 14.60 -5.19
C GLU A 5 23.84 14.81 -6.72
N GLU A 6 24.94 15.40 -7.23
CA GLU A 6 25.17 15.53 -8.68
C GLU A 6 25.44 14.19 -9.38
N THR A 7 26.08 13.24 -8.68
CA THR A 7 26.38 11.92 -9.24
C THR A 7 25.18 10.97 -9.24
N GLU A 8 24.27 11.07 -8.26
CA GLU A 8 23.06 10.24 -8.20
C GLU A 8 21.99 10.64 -9.24
N MET A 9 21.83 11.95 -9.53
CA MET A 9 20.93 12.40 -10.60
C MET A 9 21.40 11.92 -11.99
N SER A 10 22.71 11.93 -12.25
CA SER A 10 23.29 11.44 -13.51
C SER A 10 22.92 9.98 -13.79
N PHE A 11 22.87 9.12 -12.77
CA PHE A 11 22.52 7.71 -12.95
C PHE A 11 21.05 7.53 -13.35
N ILE A 12 20.13 8.27 -12.71
CA ILE A 12 18.71 8.21 -13.07
C ILE A 12 18.49 8.81 -14.46
N ASP A 13 19.20 9.87 -14.82
CA ASP A 13 19.07 10.54 -16.11
C ASP A 13 19.54 9.67 -17.28
N ASP A 14 20.57 8.84 -17.09
CA ASP A 14 21.10 7.91 -18.10
C ASP A 14 20.30 6.60 -18.23
N MET A 15 19.38 6.32 -17.31
CA MET A 15 18.59 5.09 -17.37
C MET A 15 17.53 5.15 -18.48
N LYS A 16 17.17 4.02 -19.08
CA LYS A 16 16.10 3.96 -20.08
C LYS A 16 14.73 4.37 -19.50
N ILE A 17 13.90 5.11 -20.25
CA ILE A 17 12.59 5.63 -19.80
C ILE A 17 11.72 4.49 -19.22
N GLY A 18 11.63 3.36 -19.91
CA GLY A 18 10.83 2.21 -19.46
C GLY A 18 11.28 1.67 -18.10
N LYS A 19 12.59 1.63 -17.84
CA LYS A 19 13.15 1.18 -16.55
C LYS A 19 12.86 2.19 -15.43
N LYS A 20 12.90 3.51 -15.72
CA LYS A 20 12.52 4.57 -14.76
C LYS A 20 11.07 4.44 -14.33
N LEU A 21 10.17 4.29 -15.30
CA LEU A 21 8.73 4.15 -15.02
C LEU A 21 8.43 2.88 -14.22
N ILE A 22 8.93 1.72 -14.68
CA ILE A 22 8.71 0.44 -13.98
C ILE A 22 9.27 0.49 -12.56
N GLY A 23 10.50 0.99 -12.37
CA GLY A 23 11.11 1.12 -11.05
C GLY A 23 10.30 2.02 -10.12
N GLY A 24 9.86 3.19 -10.60
CA GLY A 24 9.04 4.11 -9.83
C GLY A 24 7.68 3.51 -9.42
N PHE A 25 6.99 2.86 -10.36
CA PHE A 25 5.72 2.18 -10.06
C PHE A 25 5.90 0.99 -9.11
N LEU A 26 6.96 0.19 -9.26
CA LEU A 26 7.24 -0.93 -8.38
C LEU A 26 7.46 -0.48 -6.93
N ILE A 27 8.16 0.63 -6.72
CA ILE A 27 8.37 1.20 -5.37
C ILE A 27 7.01 1.52 -4.72
N VAL A 28 6.11 2.19 -5.46
CA VAL A 28 4.77 2.54 -4.96
C VAL A 28 3.95 1.28 -4.68
N VAL A 29 3.98 0.29 -5.56
CA VAL A 29 3.26 -0.99 -5.37
C VAL A 29 3.79 -1.74 -4.15
N ILE A 30 5.11 -1.79 -3.94
CA ILE A 30 5.71 -2.44 -2.77
C ILE A 30 5.27 -1.74 -1.49
N ILE A 31 5.28 -0.40 -1.45
CA ILE A 31 4.81 0.37 -0.30
C ILE A 31 3.34 0.06 0.01
N LEU A 32 2.48 0.05 -1.03
CA LEU A 32 1.07 -0.29 -0.88
C LEU A 32 0.89 -1.72 -0.35
N ALA A 33 1.66 -2.68 -0.86
CA ALA A 33 1.63 -4.06 -0.41
C ALA A 33 2.05 -4.20 1.06
N ILE A 34 3.08 -3.46 1.50
CA ILE A 34 3.53 -3.45 2.89
C ILE A 34 2.44 -2.87 3.81
N VAL A 35 1.85 -1.73 3.44
CA VAL A 35 0.77 -1.10 4.22
C VAL A 35 -0.45 -2.02 4.31
N ALA A 36 -0.85 -2.63 3.19
CA ALA A 36 -1.99 -3.54 3.14
C ALA A 36 -1.73 -4.82 3.96
N ALA A 37 -0.55 -5.44 3.82
CA ALA A 37 -0.18 -6.62 4.58
C ALA A 37 -0.15 -6.33 6.09
N TYR A 38 0.43 -5.20 6.49
CA TYR A 38 0.49 -4.80 7.89
C TYR A 38 -0.92 -4.54 8.47
N GLY A 39 -1.78 -3.85 7.71
CA GLY A 39 -3.17 -3.62 8.09
C GLY A 39 -3.95 -4.94 8.24
N TYR A 40 -3.76 -5.87 7.31
CA TYR A 40 -4.41 -7.18 7.35
C TYR A 40 -3.96 -8.03 8.56
N ILE A 41 -2.65 -8.10 8.83
CA ILE A 41 -2.10 -8.84 9.98
C ILE A 41 -2.66 -8.28 11.30
N ASN A 42 -2.73 -6.96 11.44
CA ASN A 42 -3.27 -6.34 12.65
C ASN A 42 -4.78 -6.58 12.81
N ALA A 43 -5.55 -6.52 11.73
CA ALA A 43 -6.96 -6.84 11.75
C ALA A 43 -7.20 -8.31 12.18
N GLN A 44 -6.40 -9.24 11.66
CA GLN A 44 -6.47 -10.66 12.04
C GLN A 44 -6.07 -10.89 13.50
N SER A 45 -5.04 -10.20 13.98
CA SER A 45 -4.62 -10.24 15.39
C SER A 45 -5.73 -9.73 16.32
N ALA A 46 -6.37 -8.60 15.97
CA ALA A 46 -7.49 -8.05 16.72
C ALA A 46 -8.70 -9.02 16.74
N ALA A 47 -9.02 -9.65 15.61
CA ALA A 47 -10.09 -10.65 15.53
C ALA A 47 -9.79 -11.87 16.43
N THR A 48 -8.54 -12.36 16.43
CA THR A 48 -8.12 -13.50 17.25
C THR A 48 -8.23 -13.18 18.74
N ARG A 49 -7.73 -12.01 19.17
CA ARG A 49 -7.84 -11.56 20.57
C ARG A 49 -9.28 -11.31 21.02
N SER A 50 -10.13 -10.84 20.11
CA SER A 50 -11.56 -10.72 20.40
C SER A 50 -12.20 -12.09 20.63
N ALA A 51 -11.79 -13.12 19.87
CA ALA A 51 -12.24 -14.49 20.09
C ALA A 51 -11.72 -15.03 21.43
N GLU A 52 -10.45 -14.82 21.76
CA GLU A 52 -9.86 -15.19 23.06
C GLU A 52 -10.57 -14.50 24.23
N MET A 53 -10.90 -13.21 24.12
CA MET A 53 -11.64 -12.49 25.16
C MET A 53 -13.06 -13.04 25.36
N TYR A 54 -13.72 -13.44 24.27
CA TYR A 54 -15.06 -14.02 24.33
C TYR A 54 -15.02 -15.41 24.96
N GLU A 55 -14.21 -16.31 24.39
CA GLU A 55 -14.09 -17.68 24.85
C GLU A 55 -13.48 -17.71 26.26
N ASP A 56 -12.26 -17.23 26.44
CA ASP A 56 -11.45 -17.53 27.61
C ASP A 56 -11.64 -16.60 28.80
N ALA A 57 -12.50 -15.60 28.68
CA ALA A 57 -12.84 -14.72 29.80
C ALA A 57 -14.35 -14.50 29.94
N THR A 58 -15.08 -14.21 28.85
CA THR A 58 -16.50 -13.84 28.94
C THR A 58 -17.41 -15.03 29.21
N ILE A 59 -17.24 -16.17 28.51
CA ILE A 59 -18.01 -17.38 28.78
C ILE A 59 -17.83 -17.86 30.23
N PRO A 60 -16.60 -17.96 30.79
CA PRO A 60 -16.38 -18.24 32.21
C PRO A 60 -17.18 -17.35 33.16
N ILE A 61 -17.21 -16.03 32.91
CA ILE A 61 -17.99 -15.09 33.73
C ILE A 61 -19.48 -15.45 33.66
N SER A 62 -20.01 -15.79 32.49
CA SER A 62 -21.41 -16.20 32.34
C SER A 62 -21.70 -17.50 33.09
N LEU A 63 -20.86 -18.52 32.96
CA LEU A 63 -21.02 -19.81 33.66
C LEU A 63 -21.03 -19.61 35.18
N LEU A 64 -20.07 -18.85 35.70
CA LEU A 64 -19.97 -18.54 37.12
C LEU A 64 -21.10 -17.62 37.59
N GLY A 65 -21.61 -16.75 36.72
CA GLY A 65 -22.81 -15.94 36.96
C GLY A 65 -24.06 -16.80 37.16
N ASN A 66 -24.22 -17.85 36.35
CA ASN A 66 -25.29 -18.84 36.53
C ASN A 66 -25.13 -19.61 37.85
N VAL A 67 -23.90 -20.07 38.16
CA VAL A 67 -23.58 -20.69 39.47
C VAL A 67 -23.94 -19.76 40.62
N GLN A 68 -23.58 -18.48 40.53
CA GLN A 68 -23.97 -17.49 41.52
C GLN A 68 -25.50 -17.41 41.65
N ALA A 69 -26.23 -17.25 40.56
CA ALA A 69 -27.69 -17.12 40.58
C ALA A 69 -28.36 -18.35 41.20
N ASP A 70 -28.01 -19.55 40.72
CA ASP A 70 -28.56 -20.81 41.19
C ASP A 70 -28.23 -21.06 42.67
N PHE A 71 -27.00 -20.75 43.10
CA PHE A 71 -26.59 -20.89 44.50
C PHE A 71 -27.35 -19.91 45.41
N GLN A 72 -27.58 -18.68 44.95
CA GLN A 72 -28.38 -17.71 45.70
C GLN A 72 -29.84 -18.16 45.82
N GLN A 73 -30.41 -18.71 44.75
CA GLN A 73 -31.75 -19.27 44.77
C GLN A 73 -31.85 -20.49 45.69
N LEU A 74 -30.87 -21.41 45.63
CA LEU A 74 -30.80 -22.57 46.52
C LEU A 74 -30.82 -22.15 48.00
N ARG A 75 -30.04 -21.12 48.36
CA ARG A 75 -30.03 -20.53 49.71
C ARG A 75 -31.36 -19.87 50.08
N ALA A 76 -32.12 -19.34 49.12
CA ALA A 76 -33.42 -18.75 49.40
C ALA A 76 -34.49 -19.83 49.63
N GLU A 77 -34.47 -20.90 48.83
CA GLU A 77 -35.46 -21.97 48.90
C GLU A 77 -35.38 -22.77 50.20
N ILE A 78 -34.23 -22.84 50.87
CA ILE A 78 -34.14 -23.53 52.18
C ILE A 78 -35.03 -22.88 53.24
N TYR A 79 -35.19 -21.56 53.22
CA TYR A 79 -36.09 -20.88 54.15
C TYR A 79 -37.55 -21.25 53.86
N ARG A 80 -37.95 -21.29 52.57
CA ARG A 80 -39.30 -21.75 52.19
C ARG A 80 -39.52 -23.21 52.58
N PHE A 81 -38.50 -24.06 52.42
CA PHE A 81 -38.56 -25.48 52.81
C PHE A 81 -38.75 -25.67 54.33
N ILE A 82 -38.08 -24.84 55.13
CA ILE A 82 -38.18 -24.85 56.60
C ILE A 82 -39.59 -24.40 57.04
N TYR A 83 -40.09 -23.29 56.49
CA TYR A 83 -41.29 -22.62 57.01
C TYR A 83 -42.61 -22.98 56.30
N VAL A 84 -42.57 -23.67 55.15
CA VAL A 84 -43.77 -24.06 54.37
C VAL A 84 -43.79 -25.57 54.13
N PRO A 85 -44.26 -26.38 55.10
CA PRO A 85 -44.24 -27.84 55.03
C PRO A 85 -44.92 -28.42 53.78
N GLU A 86 -46.02 -27.81 53.34
CA GLU A 86 -46.82 -28.26 52.20
C GLU A 86 -46.07 -28.12 50.86
N ALA A 87 -45.10 -27.19 50.79
CA ALA A 87 -44.32 -26.94 49.58
C ALA A 87 -43.10 -27.88 49.43
N ARG A 88 -42.71 -28.63 50.48
CA ARG A 88 -41.45 -29.38 50.55
C ARG A 88 -41.22 -30.30 49.36
N GLY A 89 -42.23 -31.03 48.92
CA GLY A 89 -42.11 -31.95 47.77
C GLY A 89 -41.73 -31.23 46.45
N SER A 90 -42.39 -30.10 46.17
CA SER A 90 -42.03 -29.28 45.00
C SER A 90 -40.64 -28.64 45.14
N LEU A 91 -40.31 -28.16 46.35
CA LEU A 91 -39.03 -27.52 46.65
C LEU A 91 -37.86 -28.50 46.57
N ASP A 92 -38.04 -29.77 46.92
CA ASP A 92 -37.02 -30.79 46.73
C ASP A 92 -36.60 -30.92 45.26
N THR A 93 -37.59 -30.92 44.36
CA THR A 93 -37.33 -30.99 42.91
C THR A 93 -36.56 -29.75 42.47
N THR A 94 -37.07 -28.55 42.79
CA THR A 94 -36.42 -27.29 42.43
C THR A 94 -34.98 -27.20 42.97
N MET A 95 -34.75 -27.58 44.22
CA MET A 95 -33.41 -27.55 44.82
C MET A 95 -32.45 -28.54 44.17
N ASN A 96 -32.92 -29.73 43.81
CA ASN A 96 -32.10 -30.71 43.11
C ASN A 96 -31.74 -30.22 41.71
N ASP A 97 -32.67 -29.58 41.01
CA ASP A 97 -32.42 -28.97 39.69
C ASP A 97 -31.39 -27.84 39.78
N LEU A 98 -31.47 -27.00 40.82
CA LEU A 98 -30.49 -25.94 41.08
C LEU A 98 -29.09 -26.53 41.36
N ASP A 99 -28.98 -27.56 42.21
CA ASP A 99 -27.71 -28.26 42.46
C ASP A 99 -27.15 -28.87 41.16
N ALA A 100 -27.99 -29.51 40.36
CA ALA A 100 -27.61 -30.08 39.07
C ALA A 100 -27.11 -29.00 38.08
N ASN A 101 -27.76 -27.84 38.01
CA ASN A 101 -27.33 -26.73 37.18
C ASN A 101 -26.00 -26.13 37.65
N ILE A 102 -25.79 -25.99 38.96
CA ILE A 102 -24.50 -25.57 39.53
C ILE A 102 -23.41 -26.55 39.12
N GLN A 103 -23.63 -27.85 39.31
CA GLN A 103 -22.65 -28.88 38.92
C GLN A 103 -22.36 -28.86 37.42
N LYS A 104 -23.38 -28.68 36.59
CA LYS A 104 -23.25 -28.58 35.13
C LYS A 104 -22.38 -27.38 34.73
N ASN A 105 -22.74 -26.17 35.16
CA ASN A 105 -21.98 -24.96 34.81
C ASN A 105 -20.53 -25.04 35.34
N MET A 106 -20.33 -25.60 36.54
CA MET A 106 -18.99 -25.82 37.09
C MET A 106 -18.21 -26.89 36.32
N ALA A 107 -18.84 -27.95 35.82
CA ALA A 107 -18.20 -28.94 34.96
C ALA A 107 -17.76 -28.33 33.62
N GLU A 108 -18.61 -27.50 33.02
CA GLU A 108 -18.25 -26.75 31.81
C GLU A 108 -17.08 -25.80 32.08
N PHE A 109 -17.06 -25.10 33.22
CA PHE A 109 -15.94 -24.26 33.64
C PHE A 109 -14.64 -25.08 33.83
N ARG A 110 -14.72 -26.27 34.44
CA ARG A 110 -13.58 -27.17 34.66
C ARG A 110 -12.95 -27.71 33.38
N ASN A 111 -13.74 -27.88 32.32
CA ASN A 111 -13.24 -28.40 31.03
C ASN A 111 -12.44 -27.35 30.23
N ARG A 112 -12.32 -26.12 30.73
CA ARG A 112 -11.57 -25.05 30.09
C ARG A 112 -10.11 -25.06 30.51
N GLN A 113 -9.28 -24.29 29.80
CA GLN A 113 -7.90 -24.06 30.20
C GLN A 113 -7.84 -23.07 31.36
N LEU A 114 -7.68 -23.59 32.58
CA LEU A 114 -7.63 -22.81 33.82
C LEU A 114 -6.20 -22.36 34.14
N SER A 115 -6.05 -21.10 34.55
CA SER A 115 -4.82 -20.58 35.17
C SER A 115 -4.56 -21.22 36.54
N ALA A 116 -3.33 -21.15 37.03
CA ALA A 116 -2.98 -21.67 38.36
C ALA A 116 -3.80 -21.02 39.50
N ALA A 117 -4.12 -19.73 39.38
CA ALA A 117 -4.96 -19.02 40.33
C ALA A 117 -6.42 -19.51 40.30
N GLU A 118 -6.95 -19.78 39.11
CA GLU A 118 -8.29 -20.36 38.95
C GLU A 118 -8.36 -21.78 39.48
N GLN A 119 -7.38 -22.63 39.18
CA GLN A 119 -7.31 -24.00 39.72
C GLN A 119 -7.29 -24.00 41.26
N THR A 120 -6.51 -23.10 41.86
CA THR A 120 -6.43 -22.96 43.32
C THR A 120 -7.77 -22.50 43.91
N THR A 121 -8.43 -21.54 43.27
CA THR A 121 -9.71 -20.99 43.76
C THR A 121 -10.86 -21.96 43.53
N LEU A 122 -10.83 -22.70 42.42
CA LEU A 122 -11.75 -23.79 42.11
C LEU A 122 -11.68 -24.89 43.17
N ALA A 123 -10.48 -25.30 43.60
CA ALA A 123 -10.35 -26.29 44.66
C ALA A 123 -10.97 -25.81 45.99
N LYS A 124 -10.89 -24.51 46.30
CA LYS A 124 -11.58 -23.91 47.46
C LYS A 124 -13.10 -23.95 47.28
N PHE A 125 -13.60 -23.65 46.08
CA PHE A 125 -15.02 -23.77 45.76
C PHE A 125 -15.48 -25.22 45.96
N ASP A 126 -14.78 -26.20 45.40
CA ASP A 126 -15.16 -27.61 45.47
C ASP A 126 -15.25 -28.11 46.92
N ALA A 127 -14.25 -27.78 47.74
CA ALA A 127 -14.23 -28.14 49.15
C ALA A 127 -15.39 -27.48 49.93
N SER A 128 -15.55 -26.16 49.78
CA SER A 128 -16.58 -25.40 50.51
C SER A 128 -18.00 -25.71 50.05
N TYR A 129 -18.22 -25.97 48.76
CA TYR A 129 -19.51 -26.36 48.20
C TYR A 129 -19.92 -27.75 48.68
N ALA A 130 -18.99 -28.72 48.68
CA ALA A 130 -19.26 -30.06 49.18
C ALA A 130 -19.62 -30.05 50.67
N GLU A 131 -18.89 -29.27 51.48
CA GLU A 131 -19.20 -29.09 52.90
C GLU A 131 -20.55 -28.39 53.10
N PHE A 132 -20.81 -27.33 52.35
CA PHE A 132 -22.10 -26.63 52.36
C PHE A 132 -23.24 -27.59 52.03
N MET A 133 -23.15 -28.36 50.94
CA MET A 133 -24.23 -29.27 50.52
C MET A 133 -24.47 -30.40 51.51
N LYS A 134 -23.42 -30.90 52.17
CA LYS A 134 -23.54 -31.87 53.26
C LYS A 134 -24.37 -31.29 54.41
N LEU A 135 -23.96 -30.13 54.93
CA LEU A 135 -24.63 -29.47 56.06
C LEU A 135 -26.04 -29.00 55.68
N TYR A 136 -26.22 -28.52 54.46
CA TYR A 136 -27.49 -28.10 53.90
C TYR A 136 -28.52 -29.24 53.87
N ARG A 137 -28.11 -30.44 53.43
CA ARG A 137 -28.96 -31.63 53.47
C ARG A 137 -29.30 -32.03 54.90
N ASP A 138 -28.34 -31.96 55.81
CA ASP A 138 -28.53 -32.27 57.23
C ASP A 138 -29.54 -31.32 57.91
N THR A 139 -29.46 -30.02 57.60
CA THR A 139 -30.45 -29.01 58.04
C THR A 139 -31.83 -29.24 57.42
N LYS A 140 -31.91 -29.65 56.14
CA LYS A 140 -33.19 -30.01 55.52
C LYS A 140 -33.85 -31.21 56.19
N GLU A 141 -33.09 -32.25 56.52
CA GLU A 141 -33.62 -33.41 57.26
C GLU A 141 -34.08 -33.04 58.67
N ALA A 142 -33.33 -32.18 59.37
CA ALA A 142 -33.77 -31.63 60.66
C ALA A 142 -35.10 -30.87 60.55
N ALA A 143 -35.29 -30.08 59.48
CA ALA A 143 -36.55 -29.40 59.20
C ALA A 143 -37.71 -30.37 58.91
N ARG A 144 -37.47 -31.46 58.17
CA ARG A 144 -38.46 -32.53 57.94
C ARG A 144 -38.87 -33.21 59.25
N ALA A 145 -37.90 -33.44 60.15
CA ALA A 145 -38.13 -34.01 61.47
C ALA A 145 -38.73 -33.01 62.49
N ASN A 146 -39.04 -31.77 62.08
CA ASN A 146 -39.49 -30.67 62.94
C ASN A 146 -38.52 -30.34 64.10
N ASN A 147 -37.24 -30.66 63.95
CA ASN A 147 -36.19 -30.31 64.91
C ASN A 147 -35.72 -28.86 64.69
N MET A 148 -36.55 -27.90 65.11
CA MET A 148 -36.27 -26.47 64.93
C MET A 148 -35.09 -25.96 65.77
N GLU A 149 -34.74 -26.63 66.87
CA GLU A 149 -33.57 -26.32 67.67
C GLU A 149 -32.28 -26.50 66.85
N LYS A 150 -32.14 -27.65 66.18
CA LYS A 150 -31.02 -27.90 65.25
C LYS A 150 -31.04 -26.94 64.07
N VAL A 151 -32.20 -26.68 63.46
CA VAL A 151 -32.30 -25.73 62.33
C VAL A 151 -31.81 -24.34 62.73
N ASN A 152 -32.23 -23.84 63.90
CA ASN A 152 -31.79 -22.53 64.39
C ASN A 152 -30.29 -22.50 64.70
N ALA A 153 -29.74 -23.59 65.28
CA ALA A 153 -28.31 -23.71 65.53
C ALA A 153 -27.50 -23.73 64.22
N ASP A 154 -27.95 -24.49 63.21
CA ASP A 154 -27.31 -24.56 61.89
C ASP A 154 -27.37 -23.22 61.15
N LEU A 155 -28.44 -22.42 61.32
CA LEU A 155 -28.58 -21.10 60.70
C LEU A 155 -27.93 -19.96 61.49
N SER A 156 -27.40 -20.23 62.68
CA SER A 156 -26.77 -19.23 63.53
C SER A 156 -25.48 -18.66 62.93
N ALA A 157 -25.16 -17.40 63.25
CA ALA A 157 -23.94 -16.77 62.79
C ALA A 157 -22.71 -17.54 63.28
N GLY A 158 -21.78 -17.84 62.37
CA GLY A 158 -20.57 -18.59 62.68
C GLY A 158 -20.74 -20.12 62.74
N SER A 159 -21.94 -20.64 62.49
CA SER A 159 -22.14 -22.10 62.36
C SER A 159 -21.31 -22.67 61.21
N PRO A 160 -21.00 -23.99 61.22
CA PRO A 160 -20.33 -24.65 60.09
C PRO A 160 -21.05 -24.42 58.76
N LEU A 161 -22.39 -24.43 58.76
CA LEU A 161 -23.19 -24.20 57.54
C LEU A 161 -23.00 -22.78 57.01
N ILE A 162 -23.04 -21.77 57.88
CA ILE A 162 -22.86 -20.37 57.49
C ILE A 162 -21.42 -20.08 57.06
N ASN A 163 -20.43 -20.73 57.68
CA ASN A 163 -19.03 -20.60 57.28
C ASN A 163 -18.78 -21.24 55.91
N ALA A 164 -19.27 -22.46 55.67
CA ALA A 164 -19.16 -23.14 54.37
C ALA A 164 -19.90 -22.37 53.26
N ARG A 165 -21.09 -21.84 53.56
CA ARG A 165 -21.84 -20.92 52.70
C ARG A 165 -21.00 -19.68 52.34
N THR A 166 -20.36 -19.06 53.32
CA THR A 166 -19.56 -17.83 53.12
C THR A 166 -18.32 -18.12 52.29
N ALA A 167 -17.62 -19.23 52.57
CA ALA A 167 -16.48 -19.68 51.79
C ALA A 167 -16.85 -19.99 50.34
N THR A 168 -18.00 -20.64 50.10
CA THR A 168 -18.51 -20.91 48.75
C THR A 168 -18.79 -19.61 47.99
N VAL A 169 -19.43 -18.63 48.65
CA VAL A 169 -19.69 -17.30 48.07
C VAL A 169 -18.41 -16.57 47.71
N ALA A 170 -17.42 -16.61 48.60
CA ALA A 170 -16.13 -15.99 48.33
C ALA A 170 -15.45 -16.66 47.13
N ALA A 171 -15.44 -18.01 47.07
CA ALA A 171 -14.73 -18.74 46.04
C ALA A 171 -15.29 -18.50 44.63
N TYR A 172 -16.61 -18.57 44.40
CA TYR A 172 -17.13 -18.28 43.06
C TYR A 172 -16.99 -16.79 42.70
N LYS A 173 -17.06 -15.87 43.66
CA LYS A 173 -16.82 -14.43 43.41
C LYS A 173 -15.39 -14.16 43.01
N ASP A 174 -14.43 -14.81 43.67
CA ASP A 174 -13.02 -14.71 43.33
C ASP A 174 -12.77 -15.25 41.92
N LEU A 175 -13.40 -16.37 41.53
CA LEU A 175 -13.35 -16.88 40.16
C LEU A 175 -13.93 -15.88 39.13
N ILE A 176 -15.08 -15.26 39.43
CA ILE A 176 -15.67 -14.21 38.59
C ILE A 176 -14.70 -13.03 38.45
N GLN A 177 -14.08 -12.60 39.55
CA GLN A 177 -13.16 -11.47 39.56
C GLN A 177 -11.88 -11.77 38.78
N LEU A 178 -11.32 -12.98 38.91
CA LEU A 178 -10.16 -13.42 38.14
C LEU A 178 -10.44 -13.36 36.63
N ASN A 179 -11.60 -13.87 36.20
CA ASN A 179 -12.00 -13.85 34.80
C ASN A 179 -12.35 -12.43 34.31
N THR A 180 -12.95 -11.60 35.15
CA THR A 180 -13.23 -10.18 34.85
C THR A 180 -11.93 -9.39 34.67
N ASN A 181 -10.94 -9.62 35.52
CA ASN A 181 -9.63 -9.00 35.40
C ASN A 181 -8.89 -9.49 34.15
N LYS A 182 -9.00 -10.77 33.80
CA LYS A 182 -8.46 -11.33 32.56
C LYS A 182 -9.10 -10.66 31.34
N ALA A 183 -10.43 -10.54 31.30
CA ALA A 183 -11.15 -9.85 30.23
C ALA A 183 -10.69 -8.39 30.10
N LYS A 184 -10.59 -7.67 31.23
CA LYS A 184 -10.12 -6.29 31.25
C LYS A 184 -8.69 -6.15 30.72
N ASN A 185 -7.77 -7.01 31.16
CA ASN A 185 -6.39 -6.98 30.69
C ASN A 185 -6.29 -7.24 29.19
N LEU A 186 -7.05 -8.21 28.66
CA LEU A 186 -7.14 -8.48 27.23
C LEU A 186 -7.70 -7.28 26.46
N ALA A 187 -8.73 -6.62 26.99
CA ALA A 187 -9.31 -5.42 26.39
C ALA A 187 -8.31 -4.25 26.36
N ASP A 188 -7.63 -3.99 27.48
CA ASP A 188 -6.62 -2.93 27.59
C ASP A 188 -5.43 -3.18 26.64
N GLN A 189 -4.95 -4.43 26.55
CA GLN A 189 -3.89 -4.82 25.62
C GLN A 189 -4.33 -4.69 24.16
N THR A 190 -5.57 -5.07 23.84
CA THR A 190 -6.12 -4.95 22.48
C THR A 190 -6.25 -3.48 22.07
N ALA A 191 -6.69 -2.61 23.00
CA ALA A 191 -6.77 -1.17 22.75
C ALA A 191 -5.37 -0.55 22.55
N ALA A 192 -4.39 -0.92 23.38
CA ALA A 192 -3.01 -0.44 23.26
C ALA A 192 -2.37 -0.86 21.93
N ASP A 193 -2.58 -2.12 21.52
CA ASP A 193 -2.03 -2.64 20.28
C ASP A 193 -2.72 -2.04 19.05
N ALA A 194 -4.03 -1.79 19.11
CA ALA A 194 -4.74 -1.04 18.08
C ALA A 194 -4.20 0.40 17.93
N ALA A 195 -3.89 1.08 19.04
CA ALA A 195 -3.30 2.41 19.02
C ALA A 195 -1.90 2.41 18.39
N THR A 196 -1.03 1.49 18.81
CA THR A 196 0.31 1.31 18.22
C THR A 196 0.22 0.98 16.73
N ALA A 197 -0.67 0.08 16.33
CA ALA A 197 -0.89 -0.29 14.94
C ALA A 197 -1.37 0.90 14.10
N SER A 198 -2.29 1.71 14.64
CA SER A 198 -2.82 2.90 13.97
C SER A 198 -1.73 3.95 13.75
N ILE A 199 -0.87 4.19 14.75
CA ILE A 199 0.27 5.10 14.63
C ILE A 199 1.26 4.61 13.56
N LEU A 200 1.61 3.31 13.59
CA LEU A 200 2.55 2.77 12.60
C LEU A 200 1.97 2.81 11.18
N LEU A 201 0.68 2.50 11.01
CA LEU A 201 -0.02 2.65 9.72
C LEU A 201 0.01 4.09 9.23
N ALA A 202 -0.23 5.07 10.11
CA ALA A 202 -0.17 6.49 9.75
C ALA A 202 1.25 6.88 9.30
N VAL A 203 2.28 6.47 10.04
CA VAL A 203 3.69 6.72 9.70
C VAL A 203 4.07 6.09 8.35
N LEU A 204 3.73 4.81 8.14
CA LEU A 204 3.99 4.12 6.87
C LEU A 204 3.26 4.76 5.70
N THR A 205 2.02 5.21 5.91
CA THR A 205 1.23 5.90 4.89
C THR A 205 1.86 7.25 4.52
N ILE A 206 2.23 8.06 5.52
CA ILE A 206 2.90 9.35 5.30
C ILE A 206 4.25 9.16 4.61
N ALA A 207 5.06 8.22 5.07
CA ALA A 207 6.34 7.88 4.43
C ALA A 207 6.13 7.43 2.98
N GLY A 208 5.12 6.60 2.73
CA GLY A 208 4.72 6.15 1.41
C GLY A 208 4.34 7.30 0.47
N ILE A 209 3.56 8.26 0.96
CA ILE A 209 3.19 9.48 0.22
C ILE A 209 4.44 10.30 -0.11
N ILE A 210 5.34 10.52 0.86
CA ILE A 210 6.58 11.28 0.64
C ILE A 210 7.44 10.60 -0.43
N ILE A 211 7.60 9.27 -0.37
CA ILE A 211 8.37 8.52 -1.37
C ILE A 211 7.70 8.60 -2.74
N ALA A 212 6.37 8.42 -2.81
CA ALA A 212 5.63 8.53 -4.07
C ALA A 212 5.77 9.92 -4.71
N LEU A 213 5.71 10.99 -3.90
CA LEU A 213 5.94 12.36 -4.37
C LEU A 213 7.39 12.57 -4.83
N ALA A 214 8.37 12.06 -4.10
CA ALA A 214 9.78 12.14 -4.50
C ALA A 214 10.02 11.43 -5.84
N VAL A 215 9.48 10.21 -6.01
CA VAL A 215 9.53 9.47 -7.28
C VAL A 215 8.85 10.25 -8.39
N ALA A 216 7.65 10.79 -8.15
CA ALA A 216 6.90 11.56 -9.14
C ALA A 216 7.68 12.82 -9.59
N ILE A 217 8.28 13.57 -8.66
CA ILE A 217 9.07 14.77 -8.95
C ILE A 217 10.33 14.40 -9.74
N THR A 218 11.06 13.35 -9.33
CA THR A 218 12.27 12.89 -10.02
C THR A 218 11.96 12.41 -11.44
N LEU A 219 10.88 11.63 -11.63
CA LEU A 219 10.45 11.20 -12.97
C LEU A 219 10.01 12.38 -13.84
N THR A 220 9.26 13.33 -13.29
CA THR A 220 8.81 14.53 -14.01
C THR A 220 9.99 15.37 -14.48
N ARG A 221 10.99 15.57 -13.61
CA ARG A 221 12.22 16.31 -13.96
C ARG A 221 13.09 15.56 -14.97
N GLY A 222 13.26 14.25 -14.80
CA GLY A 222 14.11 13.43 -15.66
C GLY A 222 13.50 13.10 -17.03
N ILE A 223 12.17 13.20 -17.19
CA ILE A 223 11.48 12.86 -18.45
C ILE A 223 10.85 14.10 -19.07
N THR A 224 9.88 14.71 -18.40
CA THR A 224 9.02 15.75 -18.99
C THR A 224 9.79 16.99 -19.40
N GLY A 225 10.71 17.48 -18.57
CA GLY A 225 11.51 18.68 -18.90
C GLY A 225 12.36 18.47 -20.17
N PRO A 226 13.18 17.41 -20.22
CA PRO A 226 14.02 17.09 -21.37
C PRO A 226 13.22 16.81 -22.66
N VAL A 227 12.08 16.12 -22.57
CA VAL A 227 11.17 15.95 -23.73
C VAL A 227 10.65 17.31 -24.22
N ASN A 228 10.30 18.23 -23.31
CA ASN A 228 9.89 19.59 -23.71
C ASN A 228 11.03 20.38 -24.38
N MET A 229 12.29 20.15 -24.01
CA MET A 229 13.44 20.76 -24.69
C MET A 229 13.57 20.26 -26.14
N VAL A 230 13.43 18.96 -26.36
CA VAL A 230 13.41 18.37 -27.72
C VAL A 230 12.26 18.95 -28.54
N ALA A 231 11.06 19.03 -27.97
CA ALA A 231 9.90 19.61 -28.64
C ALA A 231 10.10 21.09 -28.99
N ALA A 232 10.72 21.88 -28.09
CA ALA A 232 11.02 23.28 -28.34
C ALA A 232 12.07 23.45 -29.46
N ASN A 233 13.12 22.62 -29.48
CA ASN A 233 14.13 22.68 -30.54
C ASN A 233 13.56 22.27 -31.90
N LEU A 234 12.70 21.24 -31.95
CA LEU A 234 11.94 20.89 -33.15
C LEU A 234 11.10 22.05 -33.68
N LYS A 235 10.47 22.82 -32.79
CA LYS A 235 9.70 24.01 -33.17
C LYS A 235 10.60 25.08 -33.79
N GLU A 236 11.77 25.35 -33.21
CA GLU A 236 12.75 26.28 -33.78
C GLU A 236 13.22 25.83 -35.17
N LEU A 237 13.50 24.54 -35.34
CA LEU A 237 13.90 23.96 -36.62
C LEU A 237 12.80 24.08 -37.68
N SER A 238 11.53 23.91 -37.30
CA SER A 238 10.39 24.10 -38.20
C SER A 238 10.26 25.55 -38.70
N MET A 239 10.81 26.52 -37.95
CA MET A 239 10.87 27.94 -38.32
C MET A 239 12.14 28.28 -39.13
N GLY A 240 12.99 27.30 -39.43
CA GLY A 240 14.27 27.50 -40.12
C GLY A 240 15.42 27.95 -39.22
N HIS A 241 15.26 27.93 -37.89
CA HIS A 241 16.31 28.31 -36.95
C HIS A 241 17.26 27.13 -36.67
N LEU A 242 18.20 26.92 -37.59
CA LEU A 242 19.11 25.76 -37.57
C LEU A 242 20.32 25.90 -36.64
N GLY A 243 20.55 27.05 -36.01
CA GLY A 243 21.76 27.32 -35.23
C GLY A 243 21.76 26.75 -33.81
N ASN A 244 20.58 26.38 -33.29
CA ASN A 244 20.43 25.93 -31.91
C ASN A 244 20.77 24.43 -31.80
N ARG A 245 21.68 24.08 -30.87
CA ARG A 245 21.99 22.68 -30.51
C ARG A 245 21.59 22.43 -29.07
N MET A 246 21.02 21.26 -28.80
CA MET A 246 20.62 20.88 -27.45
C MET A 246 21.81 20.42 -26.62
N LYS A 247 22.78 19.71 -27.22
CA LYS A 247 23.99 19.18 -26.56
C LYS A 247 23.67 18.49 -25.22
N MET A 248 22.63 17.67 -25.22
CA MET A 248 22.21 16.97 -23.99
C MET A 248 23.26 15.94 -23.59
N ASN A 249 23.75 16.03 -22.35
CA ASN A 249 24.65 15.03 -21.79
C ASN A 249 23.86 13.92 -21.11
N ARG A 250 23.24 13.05 -21.91
CA ARG A 250 22.41 11.92 -21.44
C ARG A 250 22.57 10.71 -22.35
N LYS A 251 22.47 9.51 -21.78
CA LYS A 251 22.64 8.23 -22.50
C LYS A 251 21.35 7.41 -22.65
N ASP A 252 20.21 8.01 -22.30
CA ASP A 252 18.90 7.37 -22.47
C ASP A 252 18.28 7.70 -23.83
N GLU A 253 17.05 7.22 -24.06
CA GLU A 253 16.37 7.44 -25.33
C GLU A 253 16.17 8.92 -25.66
N ILE A 254 16.09 9.81 -24.64
CA ILE A 254 15.97 11.25 -24.85
C ILE A 254 17.31 11.84 -25.32
N GLY A 255 18.41 11.39 -24.73
CA GLY A 255 19.76 11.73 -25.19
C GLY A 255 20.00 11.31 -26.64
N GLU A 256 19.61 10.09 -27.00
CA GLU A 256 19.69 9.58 -28.38
C GLU A 256 18.87 10.45 -29.36
N MET A 257 17.63 10.81 -29.00
CA MET A 257 16.83 11.75 -29.81
C MET A 257 17.51 13.11 -29.97
N ALA A 258 18.09 13.66 -28.89
CA ALA A 258 18.75 14.95 -28.92
C ALA A 258 20.02 14.94 -29.80
N GLU A 259 20.81 13.87 -29.74
CA GLU A 259 21.99 13.70 -30.57
C GLU A 259 21.64 13.61 -32.05
N VAL A 260 20.64 12.80 -32.41
CA VAL A 260 20.16 12.69 -33.79
C VAL A 260 19.63 14.04 -34.30
N MET A 261 18.93 14.81 -33.44
CA MET A 261 18.42 16.12 -33.82
C MET A 261 19.54 17.15 -34.04
N ASP A 262 20.57 17.13 -33.20
CA ASP A 262 21.74 18.00 -33.34
C ASP A 262 22.50 17.68 -34.65
N GLN A 263 22.70 16.39 -34.96
CA GLN A 263 23.31 15.94 -36.21
C GLN A 263 22.48 16.34 -37.44
N PHE A 264 21.16 16.24 -37.37
CA PHE A 264 20.27 16.68 -38.45
C PHE A 264 20.33 18.19 -38.66
N SER A 265 20.37 18.96 -37.57
CA SER A 265 20.51 20.42 -37.63
C SER A 265 21.85 20.84 -38.22
N ASP A 266 22.94 20.14 -37.86
CA ASP A 266 24.28 20.36 -38.44
C ASP A 266 24.28 20.09 -39.95
N ASP A 267 23.56 19.07 -40.38
CA ASP A 267 23.44 18.75 -41.80
C ASP A 267 22.68 19.82 -42.58
N LEU A 268 21.51 20.23 -42.09
CA LEU A 268 20.74 21.30 -42.72
C LEU A 268 21.55 22.59 -42.79
N GLN A 269 22.25 22.95 -41.73
CA GLN A 269 23.02 24.19 -41.67
C GLN A 269 24.26 24.17 -42.57
N ASN A 270 25.07 23.11 -42.48
CA ASN A 270 26.37 23.08 -43.15
C ASN A 270 26.26 22.56 -44.59
N ASN A 271 25.47 21.51 -44.82
CA ASN A 271 25.37 20.90 -46.14
C ASN A 271 24.29 21.58 -47.00
N VAL A 272 23.09 21.78 -46.47
CA VAL A 272 22.00 22.37 -47.28
C VAL A 272 22.20 23.88 -47.43
N ILE A 273 22.17 24.63 -46.32
CA ILE A 273 22.33 26.09 -46.37
C ILE A 273 23.72 26.48 -46.87
N GLY A 274 24.78 25.81 -46.41
CA GLY A 274 26.15 26.09 -46.88
C GLY A 274 26.32 25.87 -48.39
N THR A 275 25.73 24.81 -48.97
CA THR A 275 25.75 24.61 -50.42
C THR A 275 24.95 25.69 -51.14
N MET A 276 23.74 26.03 -50.65
CA MET A 276 22.93 27.09 -51.25
C MET A 276 23.65 28.45 -51.25
N GLN A 277 24.40 28.77 -50.20
CA GLN A 277 25.21 29.99 -50.14
C GLN A 277 26.35 29.99 -51.17
N LYS A 278 27.04 28.86 -51.36
CA LYS A 278 28.06 28.74 -52.42
C LYS A 278 27.45 28.94 -53.80
N ILE A 279 26.31 28.30 -54.06
CA ILE A 279 25.56 28.46 -55.31
C ILE A 279 25.18 29.94 -55.53
N ALA A 280 24.65 30.62 -54.50
CA ALA A 280 24.28 32.03 -54.58
C ALA A 280 25.48 32.95 -54.88
N ASN A 281 26.67 32.60 -54.41
CA ASN A 281 27.92 33.32 -54.70
C ASN A 281 28.56 32.92 -56.05
N GLY A 282 27.90 32.07 -56.84
CA GLY A 282 28.42 31.57 -58.12
C GLY A 282 29.49 30.49 -58.00
N ASP A 283 29.79 30.03 -56.77
CA ASP A 283 30.64 28.86 -56.56
C ASP A 283 29.83 27.59 -56.74
N LEU A 284 29.84 27.11 -57.97
CA LEU A 284 29.19 25.87 -58.35
C LEU A 284 30.14 24.67 -58.20
N SER A 285 31.28 24.75 -57.53
CA SER A 285 32.23 23.62 -57.45
C SER A 285 31.81 22.50 -56.47
N SER A 286 30.79 22.73 -55.63
CA SER A 286 30.38 21.74 -54.62
C SER A 286 29.86 20.44 -55.23
N ASP A 287 30.39 19.32 -54.74
CA ASP A 287 29.93 17.97 -55.06
C ASP A 287 29.02 17.45 -53.94
N VAL A 288 27.70 17.61 -54.12
CA VAL A 288 26.72 17.14 -53.14
C VAL A 288 26.48 15.64 -53.34
N LYS A 289 26.89 14.84 -52.36
CA LYS A 289 26.70 13.39 -52.35
C LYS A 289 25.40 13.02 -51.63
N ALA A 290 24.74 11.98 -52.15
CA ALA A 290 23.57 11.42 -51.48
C ALA A 290 24.05 10.64 -50.25
N LYS A 291 23.35 10.77 -49.13
CA LYS A 291 23.68 10.12 -47.87
C LYS A 291 23.37 8.63 -47.88
N ASP A 292 22.21 8.27 -48.43
CA ASP A 292 21.78 6.89 -48.64
C ASP A 292 20.89 6.79 -49.89
N ALA A 293 20.28 5.63 -50.11
CA ALA A 293 19.42 5.38 -51.26
C ALA A 293 18.06 6.09 -51.19
N GLN A 294 17.65 6.59 -50.02
CA GLN A 294 16.37 7.26 -49.78
C GLN A 294 16.53 8.78 -49.58
N ASP A 295 17.76 9.31 -49.65
CA ASP A 295 18.06 10.73 -49.54
C ASP A 295 17.41 11.54 -50.69
N GLU A 296 16.50 12.44 -50.32
CA GLU A 296 15.84 13.35 -51.25
C GLU A 296 16.55 14.71 -51.39
N ILE A 297 17.33 15.12 -50.39
CA ILE A 297 17.95 16.45 -50.33
C ILE A 297 19.20 16.49 -51.22
N GLY A 298 20.09 15.49 -51.06
CA GLY A 298 21.36 15.44 -51.78
C GLY A 298 21.20 15.47 -53.31
N PRO A 299 20.39 14.57 -53.90
CA PRO A 299 20.12 14.56 -55.34
C PRO A 299 19.47 15.85 -55.86
N ALA A 300 18.56 16.46 -55.08
CA ALA A 300 17.90 17.70 -55.47
C ALA A 300 18.89 18.89 -55.53
N LEU A 301 19.76 19.01 -54.53
CA LEU A 301 20.83 20.01 -54.51
C LEU A 301 21.80 19.81 -55.68
N ARG A 302 22.24 18.56 -55.93
CA ARG A 302 23.13 18.22 -57.06
C ARG A 302 22.51 18.64 -58.39
N THR A 303 21.26 18.26 -58.63
CA THR A 303 20.53 18.61 -59.86
C THR A 303 20.45 20.12 -60.06
N THR A 304 20.26 20.88 -58.98
CA THR A 304 20.25 22.35 -59.01
C THR A 304 21.62 22.91 -59.39
N THR A 305 22.70 22.40 -58.78
CA THR A 305 24.07 22.83 -59.11
C THR A 305 24.45 22.49 -60.55
N GLU A 306 24.13 21.29 -61.04
CA GLU A 306 24.42 20.85 -62.41
C GLU A 306 23.66 21.68 -63.46
N SER A 307 22.41 22.00 -63.19
CA SER A 307 21.60 22.86 -64.06
C SER A 307 22.22 24.25 -64.18
N LEU A 308 22.62 24.85 -63.06
CA LEU A 308 23.30 26.15 -63.05
C LEU A 308 24.69 26.10 -63.71
N ARG A 309 25.48 25.03 -63.51
CA ARG A 309 26.77 24.86 -64.18
C ARG A 309 26.61 24.85 -65.69
N THR A 310 25.62 24.11 -66.18
CA THR A 310 25.31 24.01 -67.61
C THR A 310 24.88 25.36 -68.15
N LEU A 311 24.09 26.13 -67.40
CA LEU A 311 23.64 27.47 -67.79
C LEU A 311 24.81 28.46 -67.88
N VAL A 312 25.69 28.47 -66.86
CA VAL A 312 26.90 29.32 -66.85
C VAL A 312 27.85 28.94 -67.98
N ALA A 313 28.02 27.65 -68.27
CA ALA A 313 28.84 27.18 -69.39
C ALA A 313 28.29 27.64 -70.74
N GLU A 314 26.97 27.55 -70.94
CA GLU A 314 26.30 28.01 -72.16
C GLU A 314 26.41 29.54 -72.33
N ALA A 315 26.17 30.31 -71.27
CA ALA A 315 26.33 31.76 -71.28
C ALA A 315 27.77 32.20 -71.60
N ASN A 316 28.77 31.54 -71.01
CA ASN A 316 30.18 31.79 -71.31
C ASN A 316 30.54 31.45 -72.76
N MET A 317 29.99 30.37 -73.31
CA MET A 317 30.18 29.99 -74.71
C MET A 317 29.63 31.07 -75.65
N LEU A 318 28.39 31.53 -75.41
CA LEU A 318 27.77 32.60 -76.21
C LEU A 318 28.51 33.93 -76.08
N SER A 319 28.95 34.28 -74.86
CA SER A 319 29.76 35.48 -74.64
C SER A 319 31.09 35.43 -75.41
N LYS A 320 31.81 34.31 -75.38
CA LYS A 320 33.03 34.12 -76.17
C LYS A 320 32.78 34.20 -77.67
N ALA A 321 31.69 33.60 -78.16
CA ALA A 321 31.30 33.69 -79.56
C ALA A 321 31.00 35.14 -79.97
N ALA A 322 30.30 35.90 -79.13
CA ALA A 322 30.00 37.31 -79.37
C ALA A 322 31.28 38.18 -79.39
N ILE A 323 32.20 37.98 -78.44
CA ILE A 323 33.51 38.68 -78.41
C ILE A 323 34.33 38.36 -79.67
N ALA A 324 34.26 37.12 -80.17
CA ALA A 324 34.89 36.70 -81.42
C ALA A 324 34.15 37.17 -82.70
N GLY A 325 33.06 37.95 -82.56
CA GLY A 325 32.25 38.45 -83.69
C GLY A 325 31.27 37.45 -84.30
N GLN A 326 31.11 36.26 -83.71
CA GLN A 326 30.24 35.17 -84.19
C GLN A 326 28.80 35.32 -83.68
N LEU A 327 28.13 36.41 -84.08
CA LEU A 327 26.77 36.77 -83.63
C LEU A 327 25.66 35.82 -84.12
N SER A 328 25.97 34.88 -85.02
CA SER A 328 25.03 33.84 -85.48
C SER A 328 24.95 32.63 -84.53
N THR A 329 25.87 32.52 -83.56
CA THR A 329 25.85 31.43 -82.57
C THR A 329 24.60 31.56 -81.69
N ARG A 330 23.93 30.43 -81.43
CA ARG A 330 22.72 30.35 -80.58
C ARG A 330 22.92 29.30 -79.50
N GLY A 331 22.29 29.51 -78.35
CA GLY A 331 22.35 28.55 -77.25
C GLY A 331 21.45 27.35 -77.53
N ASN A 332 21.78 26.21 -76.93
CA ASN A 332 20.97 25.01 -77.03
C ASN A 332 19.92 24.96 -75.90
N ALA A 333 18.73 25.46 -76.20
CA ALA A 333 17.61 25.51 -75.26
C ALA A 333 17.12 24.14 -74.78
N ASP A 334 17.35 23.05 -75.54
CA ASP A 334 16.84 21.72 -75.19
C ASP A 334 17.58 21.06 -74.02
N LYS A 335 18.74 21.59 -73.62
CA LYS A 335 19.45 21.16 -72.41
C LYS A 335 18.80 21.65 -71.12
N PHE A 336 17.85 22.57 -71.19
CA PHE A 336 17.27 23.26 -70.05
C PHE A 336 15.77 22.99 -69.91
N LYS A 337 15.25 23.16 -68.69
CA LYS A 337 13.82 22.99 -68.36
C LYS A 337 13.28 24.23 -67.65
N GLY A 338 11.99 24.50 -67.79
CA GLY A 338 11.31 25.63 -67.15
C GLY A 338 11.94 26.98 -67.52
N GLY A 339 12.03 27.90 -66.55
CA GLY A 339 12.57 29.25 -66.77
C GLY A 339 14.01 29.29 -67.30
N TYR A 340 14.84 28.27 -67.04
CA TYR A 340 16.18 28.20 -67.64
C TYR A 340 16.16 28.02 -69.16
N LYS A 341 15.13 27.35 -69.70
CA LYS A 341 14.96 27.18 -71.15
C LYS A 341 14.58 28.48 -71.83
N GLU A 342 13.66 29.24 -71.21
CA GLU A 342 13.19 30.53 -71.72
C GLU A 342 14.32 31.56 -71.85
N ILE A 343 15.31 31.53 -70.94
CA ILE A 343 16.48 32.44 -71.00
C ILE A 343 17.34 32.19 -72.25
N ILE A 344 17.36 30.96 -72.79
CA ILE A 344 18.26 30.54 -73.86
C ILE A 344 17.62 30.63 -75.25
N GLN A 345 16.28 30.66 -75.32
CA GLN A 345 15.51 30.76 -76.58
C GLN A 345 15.58 32.16 -77.20
#